data_AF-A0A0C2DIB6-F1
#
_entry.id   AF-A0A0C2DIB6-F1
#
_cell.length_a   1.000
_cell.length_b   1.000
_cell.length_c   1.000
_cell.angle_alpha   90.00
_cell.angle_beta   90.00
_cell.angle_gamma   90.00
#
_symmetry.space_group_name_H-M   'P 1'
#
loop_
_entity.id
_entity.type
_entity.pdbx_description
1 polymer ?
#
loop_
_entity_poly.entity_id
_entity_poly.type
_entity_poly.pdbx_seq_one_letter_code
_entity_poly.pdbx_strand_id
1 'polypeptide(L)'
;MVSAMDEQLADCREVFCYFDSRGDEKISVQQVGDVLRALGQNPTEAEISRCCGSYEKEARLSFEDFVPIFQSVSKNRYVAWYCSMYLF
;
A
#
# COMPACT_ATOMS: atom_id res chain seq x y z
N MET A 1 0.38 21.03 -12.06
CA MET A 1 -0.23 20.62 -10.79
C MET A 1 -0.42 19.12 -10.89
N VAL A 2 0.58 18.37 -10.44
CA VAL A 2 0.49 16.90 -10.40
C VAL A 2 -0.40 16.51 -9.23
N SER A 3 -1.36 15.64 -9.49
CA SER A 3 -2.33 15.17 -8.51
C SER A 3 -1.60 14.33 -7.46
N ALA A 4 -1.86 14.52 -6.16
CA ALA A 4 -1.18 13.75 -5.10
C ALA A 4 -1.28 12.22 -5.26
N MET A 5 -2.30 11.73 -5.96
CA MET A 5 -2.46 10.30 -6.28
C MET A 5 -1.43 9.80 -7.31
N ASP A 6 -1.05 10.64 -8.28
CA ASP A 6 -0.09 10.29 -9.33
C ASP A 6 1.33 10.11 -8.73
N GLU A 7 1.69 10.98 -7.79
CA GLU A 7 2.94 10.90 -7.04
C GLU A 7 2.97 9.64 -6.16
N GLN A 8 1.86 9.32 -5.47
CA GLN A 8 1.74 8.08 -4.70
C GLN A 8 1.85 6.83 -5.58
N LEU A 9 1.24 6.82 -6.76
CA LEU A 9 1.34 5.71 -7.71
C LEU A 9 2.77 5.55 -8.23
N ALA A 10 3.49 6.65 -8.48
CA ALA A 10 4.90 6.63 -8.86
C ALA A 10 5.78 6.04 -7.75
N ASP A 11 5.60 6.49 -6.51
CA ASP A 11 6.30 5.91 -5.34
C ASP A 11 6.00 4.42 -5.18
N CYS A 12 4.72 4.03 -5.32
CA CYS A 12 4.33 2.62 -5.29
C CYS A 12 5.05 1.83 -6.37
N ARG A 13 5.11 2.35 -7.61
CA ARG A 13 5.76 1.68 -8.74
C ARG A 13 7.28 1.54 -8.52
N GLU A 14 7.93 2.54 -7.93
CA GLU A 14 9.34 2.48 -7.58
C GLU A 14 9.61 1.39 -6.52
N VAL A 15 8.80 1.37 -5.45
CA VAL A 15 8.89 0.34 -4.41
C VAL A 15 8.60 -1.05 -4.98
N PHE A 16 7.57 -1.20 -5.84
CA PHE A 16 7.28 -2.47 -6.51
C PHE A 16 8.47 -2.96 -7.33
N CYS A 17 9.11 -2.07 -8.10
CA CYS A 17 10.31 -2.39 -8.87
C CYS A 17 11.48 -2.82 -7.97
N TYR A 18 11.62 -2.21 -6.79
CA TYR A 18 12.64 -2.59 -5.81
C TYR A 18 12.42 -4.01 -5.24
N PHE A 19 11.17 -4.40 -4.98
CA PHE A 19 10.83 -5.72 -4.45
C PHE A 19 10.68 -6.80 -5.53
N ASP A 20 10.42 -6.41 -6.78
CA ASP A 20 10.25 -7.32 -7.90
C ASP A 20 11.60 -7.81 -8.43
N SER A 21 11.95 -9.04 -8.06
CA SER A 21 13.17 -9.69 -8.56
C SER A 21 13.02 -10.28 -9.96
N ARG A 22 11.80 -10.33 -10.51
CA ARG A 22 11.47 -11.01 -11.78
C ARG A 22 11.20 -10.04 -12.93
N GLY A 23 10.93 -8.77 -12.65
CA GLY A 23 10.66 -7.75 -13.66
C GLY A 23 9.28 -7.86 -14.30
N ASP A 24 8.30 -8.48 -13.61
CA ASP A 24 6.92 -8.59 -14.06
C ASP A 24 5.95 -7.62 -13.36
N GLU A 25 6.46 -6.72 -12.52
CA GLU A 25 5.70 -5.74 -11.72
C GLU A 25 4.67 -6.39 -10.78
N LYS A 26 4.99 -7.58 -10.25
CA LYS A 26 4.13 -8.31 -9.31
C LYS A 26 4.88 -8.75 -8.07
N ILE A 27 4.25 -8.53 -6.92
CA ILE A 27 4.77 -8.92 -5.61
C ILE A 27 3.92 -10.02 -5.00
N SER A 28 4.51 -10.82 -4.12
CA SER A 28 3.75 -11.81 -3.36
C SER A 28 2.85 -11.13 -2.32
N VAL A 29 1.71 -11.75 -1.99
CA VAL A 29 0.80 -11.28 -0.92
C VAL A 29 1.53 -10.98 0.40
N GLN A 30 2.57 -11.76 0.73
CA GLN A 30 3.38 -11.54 1.94
C GLN A 30 4.19 -10.23 1.88
N GLN A 31 4.67 -9.83 0.70
CA GLN A 31 5.45 -8.62 0.48
C GLN A 31 4.58 -7.36 0.45
N VAL A 32 3.26 -7.49 0.25
CA VAL A 32 2.32 -6.35 0.27
C VAL A 32 2.43 -5.57 1.57
N GLY A 33 2.59 -6.27 2.70
CA GLY A 33 2.78 -5.63 4.00
C GLY A 33 4.07 -4.80 4.07
N ASP A 34 5.16 -5.32 3.51
CA ASP A 34 6.45 -4.65 3.49
C ASP A 34 6.45 -3.46 2.53
N VAL A 35 5.78 -3.58 1.38
CA VAL A 35 5.59 -2.48 0.42
C VAL A 35 4.75 -1.37 1.04
N LEU A 36 3.64 -1.69 1.72
CA LEU A 36 2.84 -0.69 2.42
C LEU A 36 3.66 0.04 3.50
N ARG A 37 4.53 -0.68 4.22
CA ARG A 37 5.46 -0.09 5.20
C ARG A 37 6.54 0.78 4.56
N ALA A 38 7.08 0.38 3.41
CA ALA A 38 8.03 1.18 2.65
C ALA A 38 7.41 2.50 2.14
N LEU A 39 6.11 2.47 1.82
CA LEU A 39 5.32 3.66 1.47
C LEU A 39 4.89 4.49 2.71
N GLY A 40 5.44 4.17 3.88
CA GLY A 40 5.20 4.83 5.15
C GLY A 40 3.84 4.54 5.78
N GLN A 41 3.05 3.58 5.25
CA GLN A 41 1.83 3.11 5.90
C GLN A 41 2.17 2.14 7.03
N ASN A 42 1.38 2.12 8.09
CA ASN A 42 1.55 1.17 9.19
C ASN A 42 0.32 0.25 9.32
N PRO A 43 -0.01 -0.55 8.27
CA PRO A 43 -1.09 -1.51 8.39
C PRO A 43 -0.70 -2.62 9.37
N THR A 44 -1.67 -3.08 10.16
CA THR A 44 -1.49 -4.25 11.03
C THR A 44 -1.58 -5.53 10.21
N GLU A 45 -0.96 -6.61 10.69
CA GLU A 45 -1.04 -7.92 10.02
C GLU A 45 -2.49 -8.40 9.84
N ALA A 46 -3.38 -8.06 10.77
CA ALA A 46 -4.80 -8.35 10.66
C ALA A 46 -5.48 -7.60 9.51
N GLU A 47 -5.12 -6.34 9.28
CA GLU A 47 -5.65 -5.54 8.16
C GLU A 47 -5.07 -6.01 6.82
N ILE A 48 -3.77 -6.30 6.76
CA ILE A 48 -3.16 -6.92 5.57
C ILE A 48 -3.84 -8.27 5.28
N SER A 49 -4.04 -9.10 6.30
CA SER A 49 -4.71 -10.40 6.14
C SER A 49 -6.19 -10.27 5.80
N ARG A 50 -6.85 -9.14 6.08
CA ARG A 50 -8.23 -8.88 5.61
C ARG A 50 -8.25 -8.44 4.15
N CYS A 51 -7.39 -7.48 3.79
CA CYS A 51 -7.29 -6.98 2.42
C CYS A 51 -6.77 -8.05 1.45
N CYS A 52 -5.75 -8.79 1.88
CA CYS A 52 -5.15 -9.87 1.09
C CYS A 52 -5.76 -11.24 1.37
N GLY A 53 -6.64 -11.39 2.37
CA GLY A 53 -7.25 -12.68 2.72
C GLY A 53 -8.19 -13.24 1.68
N SER A 54 -8.63 -12.43 0.71
CA SER A 54 -9.31 -12.92 -0.49
C SER A 54 -8.36 -13.55 -1.52
N TYR A 55 -7.05 -13.35 -1.38
CA TYR A 55 -6.03 -13.86 -2.28
C TYR A 55 -5.33 -15.08 -1.65
N GLU A 56 -4.88 -16.03 -2.49
CA GLU A 56 -4.11 -17.17 -2.01
C GLU A 56 -2.77 -16.74 -1.38
N LYS A 57 -2.26 -17.53 -0.43
CA LYS A 57 -0.99 -17.24 0.27
C LYS A 57 0.21 -17.10 -0.69
N GLU A 58 0.15 -17.77 -1.83
CA GLU A 58 1.18 -17.73 -2.89
C GLU A 58 0.74 -16.92 -4.10
N ALA A 59 -0.39 -16.22 -4.02
CA ALA A 59 -0.85 -15.34 -5.08
C ALA A 59 0.16 -14.19 -5.27
N ARG A 60 0.41 -13.86 -6.53
CA ARG A 60 1.17 -12.68 -6.92
C ARG A 60 0.18 -11.60 -7.29
N LEU A 61 0.21 -10.49 -6.56
CA LEU A 61 -0.63 -9.35 -6.84
C LEU A 61 0.03 -8.49 -7.90
N SER A 62 -0.77 -8.14 -8.91
CA SER A 62 -0.38 -7.12 -9.87
C SER A 62 -0.51 -5.73 -9.25
N PHE A 63 0.13 -4.74 -9.85
CA PHE A 63 -0.04 -3.36 -9.45
C PHE A 63 -1.52 -2.92 -9.46
N GLU A 64 -2.30 -3.41 -10.42
CA GLU A 64 -3.74 -3.13 -10.54
C GLU A 64 -4.55 -3.66 -9.35
N ASP A 65 -4.19 -4.82 -8.80
CA ASP A 65 -4.79 -5.38 -7.58
C ASP A 65 -4.37 -4.61 -6.32
N PHE A 66 -3.15 -4.09 -6.32
CA PHE A 66 -2.60 -3.38 -5.17
C PHE A 66 -3.16 -1.95 -5.02
N VAL A 67 -3.42 -1.24 -6.12
CA VAL A 67 -3.97 0.13 -6.09
C VAL A 67 -5.19 0.26 -5.17
N PRO A 68 -6.25 -0.56 -5.27
CA PRO A 68 -7.41 -0.45 -4.38
C PRO A 68 -7.08 -0.78 -2.92
N ILE A 69 -6.14 -1.70 -2.66
CA ILE A 69 -5.68 -2.02 -1.31
C ILE A 69 -4.96 -0.81 -0.70
N PHE A 70 -4.02 -0.22 -1.45
CA PHE A 70 -3.29 0.97 -1.04
C PHE A 70 -4.23 2.15 -0.80
N GLN A 71 -5.21 2.38 -1.66
CA GLN A 71 -6.21 3.44 -1.48
C GLN A 71 -7.04 3.24 -0.21
N SER A 72 -7.42 2.01 0.11
CA SER A 72 -8.15 1.67 1.34
C SER A 72 -7.31 1.99 2.59
N VAL A 73 -6.01 1.63 2.56
CA VAL A 73 -5.07 1.87 3.67
C VAL A 73 -4.73 3.37 3.80
N SER A 74 -4.49 4.05 2.68
CA SER A 74 -4.08 5.47 2.62
C SER A 74 -5.18 6.42 3.10
N LYS A 75 -6.46 6.12 2.83
CA LYS A 75 -7.60 6.92 3.32
C LYS A 75 -7.75 6.90 4.84
N ASN A 76 -7.19 5.91 5.54
CA ASN A 76 -7.28 5.81 7.00
C ASN A 76 -6.31 6.76 7.75
N ARG A 77 -5.49 7.54 7.02
CA ARG A 77 -4.52 8.49 7.63
C ARG A 77 -5.01 9.92 7.80
N TYR A 78 -6.23 10.25 7.39
CA TYR A 78 -6.74 11.62 7.50
C TYR A 78 -7.22 12.05 8.89
N VAL A 79 -7.20 11.20 9.93
CA VAL A 79 -7.71 11.56 11.27
C VAL A 79 -6.64 11.80 12.35
N ALA A 80 -5.36 11.52 12.10
CA ALA A 80 -4.31 11.73 13.11
C ALA A 80 -3.81 13.18 13.19
N TRP A 81 -3.77 13.90 12.05
CA TRP A 81 -3.23 15.27 12.01
C TRP A 81 -4.24 16.34 12.40
N TYR A 82 -5.54 16.11 12.20
CA TYR A 82 -6.59 17.05 12.63
C TYR A 82 -6.96 16.94 14.11
N CYS A 83 -6.65 15.80 14.77
CA CYS A 83 -6.90 15.63 16.20
C CYS A 83 -5.81 16.26 17.08
N SER A 84 -4.60 16.47 16.56
CA SER A 84 -3.52 17.13 17.30
C SER A 84 -3.40 18.63 17.04
N MET A 85 -4.21 19.21 16.14
CA MET A 85 -4.14 20.65 15.79
C MET A 85 -5.41 21.45 16.16
N TYR A 86 -6.45 20.81 16.72
CA TYR A 86 -7.66 21.48 17.21
C TYR A 86 -8.00 21.13 18.67
N LEU A 87 -6.96 21.02 19.50
CA LEU A 87 -7.10 21.09 20.95
C LEU A 87 -6.26 22.27 21.48
N PHE A 88 -6.62 23.48 21.06
CA PHE A 88 -6.50 24.73 21.82
C PHE A 88 -7.33 25.82 21.15
#